data_AF-A0A4V3D8L5-F1
#
_entry.id   AF-A0A4V3D8L5-F1
#
_cell.length_a   1.000
_cell.length_b   1.000
_cell.length_c   1.000
_cell.angle_alpha   90.00
_cell.angle_beta   90.00
_cell.angle_gamma   90.00
#
_symmetry.space_group_name_H-M   'P 1'
#
loop_
_entity.id
_entity.type
_entity.pdbx_description
1 polymer ?
#
loop_
_entity_poly.entity_id
_entity_poly.type
_entity_poly.pdbx_seq_one_letter_code
_entity_poly.pdbx_strand_id
1 'polypeptide(L)'
;MNHPAIDIVTEKTAVAVQDRPVVPLASWLTDAVSACGRSGRGFQVLSSAESRLTFALRTVLNSVKARWVVEEPDGGGHYDGFSGIPLVWSGNAAFVPAPGEQDRSGPSRTFVRDASDLGSQLLVDLRVLHPAGEDLVLGGAAETLAQTLGEADPAGWGTSEPALSMWDRAALTALCRRRTPQATWFTFAGPGGWARSFVGTQRVSRVTSGVKETISFAVGYAKEEEIPLDRLAALAEEFTRQGILQTMTVQRTTGRPDLTYEPYWSGVPIPVGMAVGAEGVAEIGLDRALAAPTRGRTVGPRRAPSVWYRIGDGTDPDAWTGFRELMTHLRPEGPETV
;
A
#
# COMPACT_ATOMS: atom_id res chain seq x y z
N MET A 1 -20.49 -19.47 8.44
CA MET A 1 -20.15 -18.12 8.93
C MET A 1 -21.38 -17.27 8.76
N ASN A 2 -21.85 -16.58 9.79
CA ASN A 2 -22.92 -15.59 9.68
C ASN A 2 -22.31 -14.25 10.10
N HIS A 3 -22.31 -13.26 9.23
CA HIS A 3 -21.69 -11.95 9.46
C HIS A 3 -22.50 -10.89 8.73
N PRO A 4 -22.86 -9.76 9.36
CA PRO A 4 -23.81 -8.79 8.81
C PRO A 4 -23.34 -8.09 7.54
N ALA A 5 -22.03 -8.04 7.29
CA ALA A 5 -21.45 -7.45 6.08
C ALA A 5 -21.25 -8.45 4.93
N ILE A 6 -21.69 -9.70 5.08
CA ILE A 6 -21.45 -10.77 4.11
C ILE A 6 -22.79 -11.24 3.56
N ASP A 7 -22.97 -11.09 2.26
CA ASP A 7 -24.19 -11.48 1.56
C ASP A 7 -24.14 -12.95 1.12
N ILE A 8 -22.96 -13.43 0.75
CA ILE A 8 -22.77 -14.81 0.27
C ILE A 8 -21.57 -15.46 0.96
N VAL A 9 -21.77 -16.68 1.46
CA VAL A 9 -20.70 -17.51 2.02
C VAL A 9 -20.62 -18.81 1.26
N THR A 10 -19.44 -19.13 0.75
CA THR A 10 -19.10 -20.43 0.20
C THR A 10 -18.15 -21.18 1.14
N GLU A 11 -17.75 -22.37 0.75
CA GLU A 11 -16.78 -23.16 1.51
C GLU A 11 -15.46 -22.40 1.70
N LYS A 12 -14.94 -21.80 0.62
CA LYS A 12 -13.61 -21.17 0.57
C LYS A 12 -13.64 -19.65 0.66
N THR A 13 -14.78 -19.01 0.41
CA THR A 13 -14.84 -17.56 0.23
C THR A 13 -16.08 -16.95 0.88
N ALA A 14 -16.00 -15.67 1.24
CA ALA A 14 -17.15 -14.85 1.54
C ALA A 14 -17.19 -13.64 0.60
N VAL A 15 -18.39 -13.21 0.21
CA VAL A 15 -18.64 -12.08 -0.69
C VAL A 15 -19.46 -11.02 0.04
N ALA A 16 -18.97 -9.78 0.00
CA ALA A 16 -19.69 -8.59 0.43
C ALA A 16 -20.07 -7.79 -0.82
N VAL A 17 -21.36 -7.55 -1.02
CA VAL A 17 -21.89 -6.72 -2.10
C VAL A 17 -21.91 -5.27 -1.63
N GLN A 18 -21.31 -4.37 -2.41
CA GLN A 18 -21.17 -2.96 -2.09
C GLN A 18 -21.68 -2.11 -3.24
N ASP A 19 -22.93 -1.69 -3.13
CA ASP A 19 -23.57 -0.77 -4.07
C ASP A 19 -23.46 0.67 -3.55
N ARG A 20 -22.37 1.35 -3.92
CA ARG A 20 -22.12 2.77 -3.60
C ARG A 20 -21.05 3.37 -4.51
N PRO A 21 -21.06 4.70 -4.74
CA PRO A 21 -20.07 5.35 -5.61
C PRO A 21 -18.63 5.26 -5.10
N VAL A 22 -18.43 5.25 -3.78
CA VAL A 22 -17.12 5.06 -3.14
C VAL A 22 -17.26 4.02 -2.04
N VAL A 23 -16.48 2.95 -2.14
CA VAL A 23 -16.45 1.82 -1.21
C VAL A 23 -15.26 1.98 -0.25
N PRO A 24 -15.50 2.38 1.01
CA PRO A 24 -14.47 2.46 2.03
C PRO A 24 -14.22 1.10 2.68
N LEU A 25 -13.07 0.92 3.32
CA LEU A 25 -12.83 -0.13 4.31
C LEU A 25 -13.58 0.21 5.61
N ALA A 26 -14.92 0.19 5.52
CA ALA A 26 -15.81 0.45 6.65
C ALA A 26 -15.59 -0.55 7.78
N SER A 27 -15.99 -0.18 9.00
CA SER A 27 -15.81 -1.02 10.21
C SER A 27 -16.34 -2.44 10.04
N TRP A 28 -17.49 -2.59 9.38
CA TRP A 28 -18.08 -3.90 9.10
C TRP A 28 -17.31 -4.71 8.06
N LEU A 29 -16.62 -4.08 7.10
CA LEU A 29 -15.74 -4.79 6.15
C LEU A 29 -14.43 -5.18 6.84
N THR A 30 -13.88 -4.34 7.70
CA THR A 30 -12.73 -4.69 8.54
C THR A 30 -13.00 -5.92 9.41
N ASP A 31 -14.19 -5.97 10.03
CA ASP A 31 -14.58 -7.15 10.82
C ASP A 31 -14.82 -8.39 9.95
N ALA A 32 -15.47 -8.22 8.78
CA ALA A 32 -15.67 -9.32 7.83
C ALA A 32 -14.34 -9.92 7.35
N VAL A 33 -13.39 -9.09 6.94
CA VAL A 33 -12.03 -9.50 6.56
C VAL A 33 -11.35 -10.27 7.70
N SER A 34 -11.48 -9.77 8.93
CA SER A 34 -10.94 -10.43 10.12
C SER A 34 -11.60 -11.79 10.39
N ALA A 35 -12.93 -11.89 10.22
CA ALA A 35 -13.68 -13.13 10.36
C ALA A 35 -13.29 -14.16 9.28
N CYS A 36 -13.16 -13.73 8.02
CA CYS A 36 -12.68 -14.55 6.92
C CYS A 36 -11.30 -15.13 7.22
N GLY A 37 -10.36 -14.28 7.64
CA GLY A 37 -9.01 -14.68 8.03
C GLY A 37 -8.99 -15.73 9.15
N ARG A 38 -9.77 -15.53 10.23
CA ARG A 38 -9.90 -16.52 11.32
C ARG A 38 -10.46 -17.86 10.86
N SER A 39 -11.34 -17.84 9.86
CA SER A 39 -12.00 -19.03 9.34
C SER A 39 -11.25 -19.68 8.16
N GLY A 40 -10.10 -19.15 7.77
CA GLY A 40 -9.30 -19.62 6.63
C GLY A 40 -9.85 -19.28 5.24
N ARG A 41 -10.96 -18.54 5.15
CA ARG A 41 -11.64 -18.17 3.90
C ARG A 41 -11.00 -16.96 3.22
N GLY A 42 -11.14 -16.89 1.91
CA GLY A 42 -10.93 -15.68 1.13
C GLY A 42 -12.07 -14.68 1.30
N PHE A 43 -11.84 -13.44 0.88
CA PHE A 43 -12.79 -12.33 1.00
C PHE A 43 -12.94 -11.60 -0.34
N GLN A 44 -14.16 -11.40 -0.81
CA GLN A 44 -14.42 -10.71 -2.07
C GLN A 44 -15.36 -9.53 -1.83
N VAL A 45 -15.10 -8.43 -2.51
CA VAL A 45 -16.03 -7.31 -2.60
C VAL A 45 -16.58 -7.26 -4.01
N LEU A 46 -17.89 -7.39 -4.14
CA LEU A 46 -18.62 -7.19 -5.40
C LEU A 46 -19.11 -5.75 -5.45
N SER A 47 -18.84 -5.03 -6.55
CA SER A 47 -19.35 -3.68 -6.78
C SER A 47 -19.76 -3.47 -8.23
N SER A 48 -20.47 -2.37 -8.50
CA SER A 48 -20.71 -1.91 -9.87
C SER A 48 -19.42 -1.40 -10.53
N ALA A 49 -19.42 -1.27 -11.85
CA ALA A 49 -18.33 -0.62 -12.60
C ALA A 49 -18.23 0.91 -12.38
N GLU A 50 -19.23 1.53 -11.75
CA GLU A 50 -19.22 2.95 -11.37
C GLU A 50 -18.67 3.18 -9.95
N SER A 51 -18.53 2.11 -9.17
CA SER A 51 -17.99 2.15 -7.82
C SER A 51 -16.48 2.33 -7.83
N ARG A 52 -15.99 3.12 -6.88
CA ARG A 52 -14.56 3.35 -6.67
C ARG A 52 -14.12 2.80 -5.33
N LEU A 53 -12.93 2.22 -5.26
CA LEU A 53 -12.34 1.82 -3.98
C LEU A 53 -11.55 2.98 -3.36
N THR A 54 -11.62 3.09 -2.05
CA THR A 54 -10.64 3.85 -1.27
C THR A 54 -9.27 3.18 -1.30
N PHE A 55 -8.22 3.93 -0.99
CA PHE A 55 -6.87 3.39 -0.85
C PHE A 55 -6.80 2.27 0.21
N ALA A 56 -7.41 2.46 1.38
CA ALA A 56 -7.34 1.47 2.44
C ALA A 56 -7.99 0.14 2.02
N LEU A 57 -9.19 0.18 1.42
CA LEU A 57 -9.82 -1.04 0.92
C LEU A 57 -8.99 -1.68 -0.19
N ARG A 58 -8.42 -0.89 -1.10
CA ARG A 58 -7.50 -1.41 -2.13
C ARG A 58 -6.33 -2.17 -1.51
N THR A 59 -5.68 -1.65 -0.46
CA THR A 59 -4.55 -2.35 0.18
C THR A 59 -4.95 -3.72 0.75
N VAL A 60 -6.18 -3.86 1.25
CA VAL A 60 -6.69 -5.13 1.77
C VAL A 60 -7.04 -6.10 0.62
N LEU A 61 -7.69 -5.59 -0.43
CA LEU A 61 -8.12 -6.41 -1.56
C LEU A 61 -6.98 -6.82 -2.49
N ASN A 62 -5.84 -6.12 -2.47
CA ASN A 62 -4.63 -6.48 -3.20
C ASN A 62 -3.82 -7.61 -2.52
N SER A 63 -4.51 -8.55 -1.87
CA SER A 63 -3.91 -9.71 -1.22
C SER A 63 -4.35 -11.01 -1.91
N VAL A 64 -3.51 -12.05 -1.84
CA VAL A 64 -3.73 -13.32 -2.56
C VAL A 64 -5.09 -13.99 -2.24
N LYS A 65 -5.62 -13.76 -1.04
CA LYS A 65 -6.92 -14.33 -0.60
C LYS A 65 -8.07 -13.34 -0.71
N ALA A 66 -7.86 -12.17 -1.29
CA ALA A 66 -8.90 -11.18 -1.50
C ALA A 66 -9.11 -10.87 -2.98
N ARG A 67 -10.29 -10.34 -3.33
CA ARG A 67 -10.57 -9.91 -4.69
C ARG A 67 -11.56 -8.75 -4.73
N TRP A 68 -11.33 -7.86 -5.69
CA TRP A 68 -12.35 -6.92 -6.14
C TRP A 68 -13.05 -7.49 -7.37
N VAL A 69 -14.34 -7.78 -7.22
CA VAL A 69 -15.22 -8.27 -8.28
C VAL A 69 -16.05 -7.10 -8.75
N VAL A 70 -16.12 -6.91 -10.06
CA VAL A 70 -16.86 -5.83 -10.69
C VAL A 70 -17.90 -6.44 -11.61
N GLU A 71 -19.14 -6.01 -11.47
CA GLU A 71 -20.24 -6.37 -12.38
C GLU A 71 -20.17 -5.53 -13.66
N GLU A 72 -20.34 -6.19 -14.81
CA GLU A 72 -20.41 -5.51 -16.11
C GLU A 72 -21.71 -4.67 -16.22
N PRO A 73 -21.64 -3.42 -16.71
CA PRO A 73 -22.82 -2.55 -16.83
C PRO A 73 -23.95 -3.13 -17.70
N ASP A 74 -23.64 -4.00 -18.65
CA ASP A 74 -24.59 -4.65 -19.56
C ASP A 74 -25.14 -5.98 -19.02
N GLY A 75 -24.75 -6.37 -17.80
CA GLY A 75 -25.09 -7.67 -17.20
C GLY A 75 -24.37 -8.86 -17.86
N GLY A 76 -23.37 -8.61 -18.71
CA GLY A 76 -22.63 -9.62 -19.48
C GLY A 76 -21.70 -10.50 -18.64
N GLY A 77 -21.51 -10.20 -17.36
CA GLY A 77 -20.71 -11.00 -16.45
C GLY A 77 -20.00 -10.17 -15.39
N HIS A 78 -18.85 -10.67 -14.96
CA HIS A 78 -18.03 -10.05 -13.93
C HIS A 78 -16.57 -10.06 -14.34
N TYR A 79 -15.79 -9.12 -13.83
CA TYR A 79 -14.34 -9.09 -14.01
C TYR A 79 -13.62 -8.67 -12.73
N ASP A 80 -12.33 -8.95 -12.68
CA ASP A 80 -11.46 -8.54 -11.58
C ASP A 80 -11.10 -7.06 -11.73
N GLY A 81 -11.47 -6.24 -10.75
CA GLY A 81 -11.33 -4.78 -10.85
C GLY A 81 -9.88 -4.26 -10.85
N PHE A 82 -8.88 -5.09 -10.56
CA PHE A 82 -7.46 -4.70 -10.63
C PHE A 82 -6.78 -5.13 -11.93
N SER A 83 -7.27 -6.19 -12.58
CA SER A 83 -6.61 -6.82 -13.72
C SER A 83 -7.45 -6.87 -14.99
N GLY A 84 -8.77 -6.62 -14.89
CA GLY A 84 -9.71 -6.77 -15.98
C GLY A 84 -10.02 -8.22 -16.35
N ILE A 85 -9.44 -9.20 -15.64
CA ILE A 85 -9.60 -10.62 -15.96
C ILE A 85 -11.07 -11.03 -15.76
N PRO A 86 -11.73 -11.65 -16.76
CA PRO A 86 -13.09 -12.16 -16.61
C PRO A 86 -13.23 -13.19 -15.50
N LEU A 87 -14.32 -13.08 -14.74
CA LEU A 87 -14.65 -13.93 -13.60
C LEU A 87 -15.93 -14.71 -13.84
N VAL A 88 -15.95 -15.95 -13.36
CA VAL A 88 -17.13 -16.82 -13.37
C VAL A 88 -17.47 -17.28 -11.96
N TRP A 89 -18.74 -17.65 -11.75
CA TRP A 89 -19.19 -18.20 -10.48
C TRP A 89 -18.70 -19.65 -10.29
N SER A 90 -18.19 -19.94 -9.10
CA SER A 90 -17.85 -21.27 -8.62
C SER A 90 -18.56 -21.55 -7.29
N GLY A 91 -19.25 -22.68 -7.20
CA GLY A 91 -20.02 -23.03 -6.00
C GLY A 91 -19.21 -23.10 -4.70
N ASN A 92 -17.90 -23.41 -4.77
CA ASN A 92 -17.05 -23.52 -3.58
C ASN A 92 -16.19 -22.28 -3.27
N ALA A 93 -15.99 -21.39 -4.24
CA ALA A 93 -15.03 -20.28 -4.15
C ALA A 93 -15.61 -18.93 -4.57
N ALA A 94 -16.92 -18.85 -4.86
CA ALA A 94 -17.61 -17.70 -5.44
C ALA A 94 -16.96 -17.28 -6.76
N PHE A 95 -16.62 -16.01 -6.96
CA PHE A 95 -16.04 -15.56 -8.22
C PHE A 95 -14.60 -16.06 -8.36
N VAL A 96 -14.27 -16.71 -9.48
CA VAL A 96 -12.93 -17.19 -9.83
C VAL A 96 -12.60 -16.80 -11.27
N PRO A 97 -11.31 -16.65 -11.64
CA PRO A 97 -10.94 -16.45 -13.04
C PRO A 97 -11.57 -17.53 -13.93
N ALA A 98 -12.13 -17.11 -15.06
CA ALA A 98 -12.77 -18.03 -16.01
C ALA A 98 -11.79 -19.16 -16.44
N PRO A 99 -12.15 -20.44 -16.28
CA PRO A 99 -11.32 -21.55 -16.74
C PRO A 99 -11.42 -21.67 -18.27
N GLY A 100 -10.37 -21.27 -18.99
CA GLY A 100 -10.28 -21.38 -20.44
C GLY A 100 -9.59 -20.17 -21.06
N GLU A 101 -8.51 -20.44 -21.81
CA GLU A 101 -7.67 -19.48 -22.55
C GLU A 101 -7.29 -18.21 -21.77
N GLN A 102 -6.33 -18.34 -20.83
CA GLN A 102 -5.58 -17.24 -20.19
C GLN A 102 -4.92 -16.23 -21.17
N ASP A 103 -5.14 -16.37 -22.48
CA ASP A 103 -4.38 -15.72 -23.55
C ASP A 103 -5.24 -15.17 -24.71
N ARG A 104 -6.58 -15.36 -24.75
CA ARG A 104 -7.37 -15.01 -25.97
C ARG A 104 -8.55 -14.04 -25.80
N SER A 105 -9.14 -13.88 -24.61
CA SER A 105 -10.26 -12.93 -24.44
C SER A 105 -9.82 -11.51 -24.06
N GLY A 106 -8.55 -11.33 -23.65
CA GLY A 106 -8.06 -10.04 -23.17
C GLY A 106 -8.78 -9.57 -21.88
N PRO A 107 -8.42 -8.39 -21.35
CA PRO A 107 -9.20 -7.78 -20.28
C PRO A 107 -10.61 -7.42 -20.75
N SER A 108 -11.56 -7.32 -19.81
CA SER A 108 -12.90 -6.76 -20.08
C SER A 108 -12.80 -5.43 -20.84
N ARG A 109 -13.71 -5.21 -21.79
CA ARG A 109 -13.79 -3.94 -22.53
C ARG A 109 -14.11 -2.76 -21.60
N THR A 110 -14.89 -2.99 -20.55
CA THR A 110 -15.21 -1.97 -19.52
C THR A 110 -13.96 -1.56 -18.73
N PHE A 111 -13.01 -2.49 -18.57
CA PHE A 111 -11.73 -2.25 -17.91
C PHE A 111 -10.75 -1.45 -18.79
N VAL A 112 -10.90 -1.44 -20.11
CA VAL A 112 -10.03 -0.68 -21.01
C VAL A 112 -10.66 0.69 -21.29
N ARG A 113 -10.18 1.73 -20.61
CA ARG A 113 -10.59 3.13 -20.82
C ARG A 113 -9.38 4.01 -21.07
N ASP A 114 -9.63 5.16 -21.70
CA ASP A 114 -8.62 6.19 -21.83
C ASP A 114 -8.30 6.81 -20.46
N ALA A 115 -7.01 6.78 -20.09
CA ALA A 115 -6.48 7.33 -18.86
C ALA A 115 -5.85 8.71 -19.05
N SER A 116 -6.06 9.35 -20.22
CA SER A 116 -5.42 10.60 -20.62
C SER A 116 -5.68 11.77 -19.68
N ASP A 117 -6.81 11.80 -18.96
CA ASP A 117 -7.18 12.88 -18.03
C ASP A 117 -6.79 12.61 -16.57
N LEU A 118 -6.14 11.47 -16.29
CA LEU A 118 -5.71 11.15 -14.93
C LEU A 118 -4.46 11.93 -14.51
N GLY A 119 -4.38 12.18 -13.21
CA GLY A 119 -3.20 12.72 -12.57
C GLY A 119 -2.16 11.64 -12.27
N SER A 120 -1.32 11.91 -11.28
CA SER A 120 -0.32 10.97 -10.78
C SER A 120 -0.51 10.73 -9.29
N GLN A 121 -0.14 9.53 -8.84
CA GLN A 121 -0.07 9.20 -7.42
C GLN A 121 1.35 8.73 -7.11
N LEU A 122 1.92 9.22 -6.00
CA LEU A 122 3.08 8.58 -5.40
C LEU A 122 2.62 7.61 -4.32
N LEU A 123 3.09 6.37 -4.41
CA LEU A 123 2.89 5.31 -3.45
C LEU A 123 4.20 5.08 -2.70
N VAL A 124 4.16 5.18 -1.37
CA VAL A 124 5.31 4.98 -0.50
C VAL A 124 5.01 3.84 0.47
N ASP A 125 5.81 2.78 0.40
CA ASP A 125 5.83 1.74 1.43
C ASP A 125 7.06 1.97 2.32
N LEU A 126 6.81 2.34 3.57
CA LEU A 126 7.83 2.63 4.57
C LEU A 126 7.78 1.58 5.69
N ARG A 127 8.95 1.07 6.05
CA ARG A 127 9.14 0.23 7.24
C ARG A 127 10.16 0.90 8.15
N VAL A 128 9.77 1.13 9.39
CA VAL A 128 10.64 1.64 10.44
C VAL A 128 10.59 0.74 11.66
N LEU A 129 11.69 0.71 12.40
CA LEU A 129 11.83 -0.03 13.65
C LEU A 129 12.22 0.95 14.76
N HIS A 130 11.32 1.12 15.72
CA HIS A 130 11.56 1.96 16.87
C HIS A 130 12.17 1.14 18.01
N PRO A 131 13.13 1.70 18.76
CA PRO A 131 13.46 1.19 20.08
C PRO A 131 12.19 1.11 20.94
N ALA A 132 12.01 0.01 21.64
CA ALA A 132 10.91 -0.11 22.57
C ALA A 132 11.26 0.62 23.87
N GLY A 133 10.63 1.78 24.09
CA GLY A 133 10.77 2.57 25.31
C GLY A 133 9.41 3.07 25.80
N GLU A 134 9.34 3.40 27.10
CA GLU A 134 8.13 3.96 27.70
C GLU A 134 7.74 5.32 27.11
N ASP A 135 8.72 6.05 26.57
CA ASP A 135 8.56 7.35 25.93
C ASP A 135 8.24 7.25 24.43
N LEU A 136 8.11 6.04 23.87
CA LEU A 136 7.82 5.87 22.44
C LEU A 136 6.44 6.44 22.10
N VAL A 137 6.41 7.44 21.22
CA VAL A 137 5.21 8.04 20.64
C VAL A 137 5.18 7.80 19.13
N LEU A 138 4.23 7.00 18.68
CA LEU A 138 4.02 6.60 17.29
C LEU A 138 3.34 7.71 16.46
N GLY A 139 3.33 7.55 15.13
CA GLY A 139 2.70 8.47 14.19
C GLY A 139 3.63 9.55 13.61
N GLY A 140 4.84 9.73 14.17
CA GLY A 140 5.80 10.71 13.64
C GLY A 140 6.27 10.40 12.22
N ALA A 141 6.35 9.11 11.85
CA ALA A 141 6.70 8.72 10.48
C ALA A 141 5.60 9.08 9.47
N ALA A 142 4.33 8.93 9.85
CA ALA A 142 3.19 9.35 9.04
C ALA A 142 3.15 10.89 8.88
N GLU A 143 3.37 11.64 9.96
CA GLU A 143 3.50 13.12 9.91
C GLU A 143 4.62 13.56 8.98
N THR A 144 5.80 12.93 9.05
CA THR A 144 6.95 13.28 8.20
C THR A 144 6.64 13.08 6.72
N LEU A 145 6.00 11.97 6.35
CA LEU A 145 5.53 11.71 4.98
C LEU A 145 4.48 12.74 4.54
N ALA A 146 3.49 13.00 5.39
CA ALA A 146 2.40 13.93 5.14
C ALA A 146 2.90 15.37 4.93
N GLN A 147 3.77 15.86 5.79
CA GLN A 147 4.34 17.21 5.67
C GLN A 147 5.22 17.34 4.43
N THR A 148 6.04 16.33 4.13
CA THR A 148 7.02 16.44 3.05
C THR A 148 6.40 16.29 1.66
N LEU A 149 5.43 15.38 1.52
CA LEU A 149 4.81 15.04 0.23
C LEU A 149 3.39 15.61 0.09
N GLY A 150 2.62 15.63 1.17
CA GLY A 150 1.26 16.15 1.22
C GLY A 150 1.18 17.65 1.58
N GLU A 151 2.27 18.25 2.08
CA GLU A 151 2.33 19.65 2.50
C GLU A 151 1.29 20.05 3.55
N ALA A 152 0.82 19.07 4.34
CA ALA A 152 -0.06 19.29 5.48
C ALA A 152 0.09 18.16 6.50
N ASP A 153 -0.37 18.40 7.73
CA ASP A 153 -0.45 17.37 8.77
C ASP A 153 -1.62 16.41 8.51
N PRO A 154 -1.54 15.14 8.96
CA PRO A 154 -2.70 14.27 8.98
C PRO A 154 -3.82 14.90 9.82
N ALA A 155 -5.05 14.84 9.33
CA ALA A 155 -6.19 15.45 10.00
C ALA A 155 -6.99 14.43 10.84
N GLY A 156 -7.04 13.18 10.37
CA GLY A 156 -7.80 12.14 11.05
C GLY A 156 -7.19 10.75 10.92
N TRP A 157 -7.60 9.87 11.84
CA TRP A 157 -7.26 8.44 11.85
C TRP A 157 -8.42 7.56 12.32
N GLY A 158 -8.33 6.26 12.07
CA GLY A 158 -9.31 5.30 12.55
C GLY A 158 -8.91 3.86 12.27
N THR A 159 -9.54 2.89 12.96
CA THR A 159 -9.35 1.45 12.68
C THR A 159 -10.15 0.95 11.47
N SER A 160 -10.86 1.87 10.83
CA SER A 160 -11.65 1.71 9.62
C SER A 160 -11.86 3.08 9.00
N GLU A 161 -12.32 3.11 7.76
CA GLU A 161 -12.78 4.34 7.13
C GLU A 161 -14.28 4.59 7.42
N PRO A 162 -14.74 5.84 7.45
CA PRO A 162 -13.93 7.06 7.41
C PRO A 162 -13.09 7.23 8.69
N ALA A 163 -11.97 7.95 8.56
CA ALA A 163 -11.04 8.26 9.66
C ALA A 163 -11.63 9.34 10.59
N LEU A 164 -12.60 8.95 11.43
CA LEU A 164 -13.43 9.88 12.22
C LEU A 164 -12.73 10.49 13.44
N SER A 165 -11.65 9.89 13.95
CA SER A 165 -10.91 10.45 15.08
C SER A 165 -9.97 11.55 14.57
N MET A 166 -9.91 12.69 15.26
CA MET A 166 -8.87 13.69 15.01
C MET A 166 -7.48 13.08 15.18
N TRP A 167 -6.52 13.50 14.36
CA TRP A 167 -5.13 13.07 14.48
C TRP A 167 -4.57 13.37 15.87
N ASP A 168 -4.24 12.31 16.61
CA ASP A 168 -3.70 12.38 17.95
C ASP A 168 -2.72 11.22 18.15
N ARG A 169 -1.43 11.54 18.15
CA ARG A 169 -0.34 10.58 18.33
C ARG A 169 -0.37 9.89 19.68
N ALA A 170 -0.80 10.58 20.75
CA ALA A 170 -0.91 9.99 22.07
C ALA A 170 -2.04 8.96 22.12
N ALA A 171 -3.21 9.29 21.56
CA ALA A 171 -4.34 8.36 21.49
C ALA A 171 -4.04 7.12 20.63
N LEU A 172 -3.40 7.33 19.48
CA LEU A 172 -2.93 6.26 18.59
C LEU A 172 -1.93 5.35 19.31
N THR A 173 -0.91 5.94 19.96
CA THR A 173 0.09 5.20 20.73
C THR A 173 -0.55 4.40 21.86
N ALA A 174 -1.49 5.00 22.59
CA ALA A 174 -2.21 4.33 23.67
C ALA A 174 -3.02 3.13 23.16
N LEU A 175 -3.65 3.23 21.98
CA LEU A 175 -4.33 2.10 21.35
C LEU A 175 -3.36 0.95 21.05
N CYS A 176 -2.21 1.25 20.43
CA CYS A 176 -1.19 0.24 20.14
C CYS A 176 -0.66 -0.44 21.41
N ARG A 177 -0.43 0.33 22.48
CA ARG A 177 -0.01 -0.23 23.79
C ARG A 177 -1.07 -1.16 24.36
N ARG A 178 -2.35 -0.76 24.39
CA ARG A 178 -3.45 -1.59 24.92
C ARG A 178 -3.61 -2.92 24.20
N ARG A 179 -3.30 -2.97 22.90
CA ARG A 179 -3.43 -4.19 22.08
C ARG A 179 -2.20 -5.08 22.10
N THR A 180 -1.06 -4.61 22.60
CA THR A 180 0.18 -5.39 22.62
C THR A 180 -0.02 -6.71 23.40
N PRO A 181 0.43 -7.87 22.87
CA PRO A 181 1.33 -8.06 21.72
C PRO A 181 0.65 -8.14 20.35
N GLN A 182 -0.69 -8.02 20.28
CA GLN A 182 -1.41 -8.09 19.01
C GLN A 182 -1.10 -6.84 18.18
N ALA A 183 -0.88 -7.05 16.88
CA ALA A 183 -0.66 -5.95 15.96
C ALA A 183 -1.90 -5.06 15.86
N THR A 184 -1.68 -3.76 15.73
CA THR A 184 -2.73 -2.77 15.49
C THR A 184 -2.60 -2.25 14.08
N TRP A 185 -3.70 -2.20 13.35
CA TRP A 185 -3.79 -1.59 12.03
C TRP A 185 -4.78 -0.43 12.10
N PHE A 186 -4.47 0.65 11.41
CA PHE A 186 -5.35 1.82 11.27
C PHE A 186 -5.06 2.54 9.94
N THR A 187 -6.01 3.38 9.54
CA THR A 187 -5.88 4.31 8.42
C THR A 187 -5.76 5.74 8.95
N PHE A 188 -5.18 6.62 8.13
CA PHE A 188 -5.13 8.05 8.35
C PHE A 188 -5.30 8.81 7.04
N ALA A 189 -5.76 10.05 7.13
CA ALA A 189 -6.01 10.90 5.98
C ALA A 189 -5.63 12.36 6.27
N GLY A 190 -5.27 13.08 5.22
CA GLY A 190 -5.07 14.53 5.26
C GLY A 190 -6.37 15.31 5.45
N PRO A 191 -6.27 16.65 5.52
CA PRO A 191 -7.42 17.54 5.80
C PRO A 191 -8.49 17.59 4.70
N GLY A 192 -8.18 17.12 3.49
CA GLY A 192 -9.10 17.16 2.35
C GLY A 192 -9.38 18.58 1.86
N GLY A 193 -10.40 18.72 1.00
CA GLY A 193 -10.77 20.02 0.42
C GLY A 193 -9.73 20.54 -0.56
N TRP A 194 -9.19 21.74 -0.29
CA TRP A 194 -8.23 22.44 -1.16
C TRP A 194 -6.78 22.00 -0.96
N ALA A 195 -6.49 21.28 0.12
CA ALA A 195 -5.16 20.74 0.37
C ALA A 195 -4.88 19.52 -0.51
N ARG A 196 -3.60 19.22 -0.76
CA ARG A 196 -3.21 18.03 -1.50
C ARG A 196 -3.72 16.78 -0.78
N SER A 197 -4.45 15.94 -1.51
CA SER A 197 -4.98 14.70 -0.96
C SER A 197 -3.84 13.73 -0.65
N PHE A 198 -3.81 13.24 0.58
CA PHE A 198 -3.02 12.07 0.96
C PHE A 198 -3.80 11.20 1.93
N VAL A 199 -3.54 9.90 1.86
CA VAL A 199 -4.10 8.88 2.74
C VAL A 199 -3.06 7.82 3.02
N GLY A 200 -3.21 7.12 4.12
CA GLY A 200 -2.31 6.02 4.44
C GLY A 200 -2.96 4.96 5.30
N THR A 201 -2.27 3.83 5.35
CA THR A 201 -2.54 2.75 6.29
C THR A 201 -1.28 2.48 7.07
N GLN A 202 -1.43 2.12 8.33
CA GLN A 202 -0.33 1.90 9.24
C GLN A 202 -0.59 0.65 10.05
N ARG A 203 0.43 -0.20 10.12
CA ARG A 203 0.45 -1.40 10.96
C ARG A 203 1.59 -1.29 11.96
N VAL A 204 1.26 -1.46 13.23
CA VAL A 204 2.20 -1.45 14.35
C VAL A 204 2.21 -2.83 14.99
N SER A 205 3.40 -3.39 15.20
CA SER A 205 3.59 -4.69 15.85
C SER A 205 4.81 -4.69 16.75
N ARG A 206 4.70 -5.29 17.94
CA ARG A 206 5.85 -5.56 18.81
C ARG A 206 6.62 -6.76 18.26
N VAL A 207 7.93 -6.58 18.09
CA VAL A 207 8.88 -7.63 17.72
C VAL A 207 10.01 -7.68 18.76
N THR A 208 10.84 -8.71 18.74
CA THR A 208 11.95 -8.86 19.71
C THR A 208 12.88 -7.65 19.72
N SER A 209 13.22 -7.13 18.54
CA SER A 209 14.14 -6.00 18.36
C SER A 209 13.54 -4.62 18.63
N GLY A 210 12.22 -4.50 18.81
CA GLY A 210 11.60 -3.17 18.94
C GLY A 210 10.11 -3.13 18.62
N VAL A 211 9.63 -1.95 18.26
CA VAL A 211 8.27 -1.74 17.74
C VAL A 211 8.38 -1.45 16.25
N LYS A 212 7.91 -2.40 15.44
CA LYS A 212 7.89 -2.26 13.99
C LYS A 212 6.65 -1.50 13.57
N GLU A 213 6.85 -0.48 12.74
CA GLU A 213 5.81 0.30 12.07
C GLU A 213 5.96 0.13 10.56
N THR A 214 4.86 -0.24 9.90
CA THR A 214 4.78 -0.37 8.44
C THR A 214 3.68 0.55 7.94
N ILE A 215 4.03 1.48 7.07
CA ILE A 215 3.13 2.48 6.50
C ILE A 215 3.06 2.26 5.00
N SER A 216 1.85 2.17 4.46
CA SER A 216 1.59 2.38 3.04
C SER A 216 0.90 3.72 2.90
N PHE A 217 1.51 4.64 2.16
CA PHE A 217 1.08 6.03 2.01
C PHE A 217 0.87 6.34 0.54
N ALA A 218 -0.19 7.07 0.23
CA ALA A 218 -0.48 7.58 -1.10
C ALA A 218 -0.73 9.08 -1.03
N VAL A 219 -0.20 9.80 -2.02
CA VAL A 219 -0.44 11.23 -2.23
C VAL A 219 -0.75 11.47 -3.69
N GLY A 220 -1.78 12.27 -3.94
CA GLY A 220 -2.30 12.55 -5.28
C GLY A 220 -1.78 13.88 -5.82
N TYR A 221 -1.47 13.90 -7.11
CA TYR A 221 -1.04 15.07 -7.87
C TYR A 221 -1.95 15.24 -9.08
N ALA A 222 -2.33 16.47 -9.39
CA ALA A 222 -3.03 16.77 -10.63
C ALA A 222 -2.16 16.46 -11.86
N LYS A 223 -2.76 16.33 -13.05
CA LYS A 223 -2.08 15.92 -14.29
C LYS A 223 -0.90 16.82 -14.65
N GLU A 224 -1.07 18.13 -14.49
CA GLU A 224 -0.06 19.15 -14.78
C GLU A 224 0.81 19.51 -13.58
N GLU A 225 0.60 18.88 -12.42
CA GLU A 225 1.34 19.18 -11.20
C GLU A 225 2.71 18.48 -11.19
N GLU A 226 3.76 19.24 -10.86
CA GLU A 226 5.11 18.69 -10.73
C GLU A 226 5.22 17.85 -9.45
N ILE A 227 5.80 16.66 -9.57
CA ILE A 227 6.00 15.75 -8.45
C ILE A 227 7.37 16.01 -7.81
N PRO A 228 7.47 16.29 -6.50
CA PRO A 228 8.72 16.63 -5.83
C PRO A 228 9.58 15.38 -5.53
N LEU A 229 10.08 14.73 -6.59
CA LEU A 229 10.87 13.50 -6.50
C LEU A 229 12.24 13.71 -5.82
N ASP A 230 12.72 14.95 -5.78
CA ASP A 230 13.94 15.38 -5.10
C ASP A 230 13.83 15.26 -3.57
N ARG A 231 12.62 15.46 -3.01
CA ARG A 231 12.36 15.35 -1.57
C ARG A 231 12.47 13.92 -1.02
N LEU A 232 12.38 12.90 -1.89
CA LEU A 232 12.41 11.48 -1.47
C LEU A 232 13.74 11.09 -0.83
N ALA A 233 14.84 11.65 -1.33
CA ALA A 233 16.16 11.35 -0.80
C ALA A 233 16.36 11.98 0.60
N ALA A 234 15.73 13.14 0.85
CA ALA A 234 15.71 13.79 2.15
C ALA A 234 14.83 13.05 3.17
N LEU A 235 13.71 12.45 2.73
CA LEU A 235 12.89 11.57 3.58
C LEU A 235 13.68 10.37 4.09
N ALA A 236 14.41 9.69 3.21
CA ALA A 236 15.27 8.58 3.61
C ALA A 236 16.32 9.02 4.64
N GLU A 237 16.95 10.17 4.39
CA GLU A 237 17.95 10.76 5.29
C GLU A 237 17.38 11.11 6.66
N GLU A 238 16.16 11.65 6.71
CA GLU A 238 15.47 11.98 7.97
C GLU A 238 15.18 10.73 8.81
N PHE A 239 14.63 9.66 8.21
CA PHE A 239 14.39 8.41 8.94
C PHE A 239 15.69 7.71 9.36
N THR A 240 16.77 7.86 8.58
CA THR A 240 18.10 7.37 8.97
C THR A 240 18.67 8.19 10.13
N ARG A 241 18.51 9.52 10.13
CA ARG A 241 18.96 10.40 11.22
C ARG A 241 18.26 10.07 12.53
N GLN A 242 16.99 9.68 12.48
CA GLN A 242 16.23 9.16 13.61
C GLN A 242 16.67 7.75 14.05
N GLY A 243 17.45 7.04 13.22
CA GLY A 243 17.93 5.69 13.50
C GLY A 243 16.87 4.60 13.37
N ILE A 244 15.77 4.87 12.68
CA ILE A 244 14.60 3.96 12.63
C ILE A 244 14.35 3.36 11.25
N LEU A 245 14.97 3.88 10.18
CA LEU A 245 14.74 3.38 8.82
C LEU A 245 15.13 1.91 8.69
N GLN A 246 14.19 1.06 8.22
CA GLN A 246 14.50 -0.28 7.73
C GLN A 246 14.51 -0.30 6.20
N THR A 247 13.39 0.07 5.58
CA THR A 247 13.27 0.14 4.12
C THR A 247 12.25 1.20 3.74
N MET A 248 12.45 1.85 2.59
CA MET A 248 11.44 2.70 1.96
C MET A 248 11.42 2.38 0.47
N THR A 249 10.26 2.10 -0.11
CA THR A 249 10.10 1.96 -1.56
C THR A 249 9.08 2.95 -2.06
N VAL A 250 9.40 3.61 -3.17
CA VAL A 250 8.56 4.65 -3.77
C VAL A 250 8.24 4.25 -5.19
N GLN A 251 6.96 4.29 -5.54
CA GLN A 251 6.47 4.04 -6.88
C GLN A 251 5.57 5.20 -7.32
N ARG A 252 5.49 5.43 -8.62
CA ARG A 252 4.54 6.35 -9.23
C ARG A 252 3.53 5.56 -10.05
N THR A 253 2.28 5.95 -10.01
CA THR A 253 1.25 5.40 -10.91
C THR A 253 0.39 6.52 -11.44
N THR A 254 -0.15 6.34 -12.66
CA THR A 254 -1.25 7.18 -13.12
C THR A 254 -2.48 6.86 -12.29
N GLY A 255 -3.25 7.88 -11.91
CA GLY A 255 -4.39 7.71 -11.03
C GLY A 255 -5.09 9.02 -10.69
N ARG A 256 -6.24 8.91 -10.01
CA ARG A 256 -7.02 10.07 -9.60
C ARG A 256 -6.30 10.85 -8.50
N PRO A 257 -6.30 12.19 -8.52
CA PRO A 257 -5.76 13.00 -7.42
C PRO A 257 -6.51 12.82 -6.09
N ASP A 258 -7.77 12.36 -6.13
CA ASP A 258 -8.59 12.07 -4.93
C ASP A 258 -8.26 10.72 -4.28
N LEU A 259 -7.27 9.97 -4.81
CA LEU A 259 -6.76 8.70 -4.28
C LEU A 259 -7.78 7.56 -4.23
N THR A 260 -8.90 7.71 -4.93
CA THR A 260 -9.81 6.59 -5.19
C THR A 260 -9.40 5.82 -6.45
N TYR A 261 -9.80 4.57 -6.52
CA TYR A 261 -9.45 3.65 -7.60
C TYR A 261 -10.69 3.20 -8.34
N GLU A 262 -10.68 3.39 -9.66
CA GLU A 262 -11.75 2.96 -10.56
C GLU A 262 -11.40 1.57 -11.15
N PRO A 263 -12.42 0.78 -11.56
CA PRO A 263 -12.23 -0.58 -12.05
C PRO A 263 -11.83 -0.60 -13.53
N TYR A 264 -10.81 0.17 -13.89
CA TYR A 264 -10.24 0.23 -15.23
C TYR A 264 -8.72 0.40 -15.18
N TRP A 265 -8.07 0.08 -16.29
CA TRP A 265 -6.62 0.13 -16.43
C TRP A 265 -6.08 1.56 -16.32
N SER A 266 -5.26 1.81 -15.30
CA SER A 266 -4.54 3.07 -15.12
C SER A 266 -3.01 2.88 -15.14
N GLY A 267 -2.53 1.80 -15.76
CA GLY A 267 -1.11 1.43 -15.75
C GLY A 267 -0.68 0.68 -14.50
N VAL A 268 0.58 0.24 -14.49
CA VAL A 268 1.23 -0.35 -13.32
C VAL A 268 2.01 0.71 -12.55
N PRO A 269 2.11 0.62 -11.22
CA PRO A 269 3.06 1.44 -10.48
C PRO A 269 4.49 1.19 -10.97
N ILE A 270 5.23 2.25 -11.26
CA ILE A 270 6.61 2.21 -11.77
C ILE A 270 7.56 2.64 -10.63
N PRO A 271 8.65 1.89 -10.36
CA PRO A 271 9.61 2.25 -9.32
C PRO A 271 10.26 3.62 -9.55
N VAL A 272 10.30 4.42 -8.49
CA VAL A 272 10.99 5.72 -8.45
C VAL A 272 12.30 5.58 -7.67
N GLY A 273 12.25 4.93 -6.51
CA GLY A 273 13.44 4.77 -5.67
C GLY A 273 13.23 3.84 -4.49
N MET A 274 14.35 3.48 -3.86
CA MET A 274 14.40 2.59 -2.71
C MET A 274 15.45 3.06 -1.70
N ALA A 275 15.13 3.00 -0.42
CA ALA A 275 16.06 3.18 0.68
C ALA A 275 16.28 1.85 1.42
N VAL A 276 17.52 1.54 1.74
CA VAL A 276 17.91 0.46 2.66
C VAL A 276 18.49 1.10 3.92
N GLY A 277 17.90 0.76 5.06
CA GLY A 277 18.30 1.23 6.38
C GLY A 277 19.66 0.69 6.84
N ALA A 278 20.18 1.24 7.93
CA ALA A 278 21.52 0.95 8.41
C ALA A 278 21.75 -0.54 8.75
N GLU A 279 20.75 -1.21 9.34
CA GLU A 279 20.81 -2.64 9.64
C GLU A 279 20.94 -3.47 8.35
N GLY A 280 20.10 -3.19 7.35
CA GLY A 280 20.18 -3.88 6.05
C GLY A 280 21.48 -3.60 5.29
N VAL A 281 22.02 -2.38 5.37
CA VAL A 281 23.33 -2.05 4.80
C VAL A 281 24.45 -2.78 5.53
N ALA A 282 24.37 -2.93 6.85
CA ALA A 282 25.35 -3.70 7.63
C ALA A 282 25.33 -5.20 7.26
N GLU A 283 24.15 -5.78 7.03
CA GLU A 283 24.00 -7.17 6.58
C GLU A 283 24.54 -7.40 5.15
N ILE A 284 24.30 -6.45 4.24
CA ILE A 284 24.76 -6.54 2.83
C ILE A 284 26.26 -6.21 2.70
N GLY A 285 26.77 -5.34 3.57
CA GLY A 285 28.06 -4.67 3.42
C GLY A 285 27.97 -3.39 2.58
N LEU A 286 28.54 -2.30 3.09
CA LEU A 286 28.45 -0.98 2.44
C LEU A 286 29.06 -0.97 1.03
N ASP A 287 30.24 -1.57 0.85
CA ASP A 287 30.90 -1.59 -0.46
C ASP A 287 30.06 -2.32 -1.50
N ARG A 288 29.47 -3.45 -1.12
CA ARG A 288 28.55 -4.19 -1.98
C ARG A 288 27.30 -3.38 -2.30
N ALA A 289 26.69 -2.74 -1.30
CA ALA A 289 25.52 -1.89 -1.50
C ALA A 289 25.80 -0.75 -2.50
N LEU A 290 26.97 -0.12 -2.41
CA LEU A 290 27.38 0.95 -3.32
C LEU A 290 27.81 0.46 -4.72
N ALA A 291 28.22 -0.80 -4.83
CA ALA A 291 28.57 -1.45 -6.10
C ALA A 291 27.35 -1.97 -6.90
N ALA A 292 26.12 -1.69 -6.44
CA ALA A 292 24.91 -2.10 -7.16
C ALA A 292 24.81 -1.47 -8.57
N PRO A 293 24.14 -2.14 -9.53
CA PRO A 293 23.95 -1.60 -10.89
C PRO A 293 23.26 -0.23 -10.91
N THR A 294 22.31 -0.03 -9.99
CA THR A 294 21.72 1.29 -9.72
C THR A 294 22.61 2.03 -8.72
N ARG A 295 23.09 3.21 -9.09
CA ARG A 295 23.99 4.00 -8.24
C ARG A 295 23.31 4.39 -6.92
N GLY A 296 23.82 3.83 -5.81
CA GLY A 296 23.42 4.20 -4.46
C GLY A 296 24.06 5.51 -3.99
N ARG A 297 23.31 6.31 -3.22
CA ARG A 297 23.79 7.46 -2.45
C ARG A 297 23.74 7.11 -0.97
N THR A 298 24.85 7.22 -0.27
CA THR A 298 24.86 7.10 1.20
C THR A 298 24.05 8.24 1.82
N VAL A 299 23.23 7.91 2.82
CA VAL A 299 22.46 8.88 3.61
C VAL A 299 22.65 8.60 5.10
N GLY A 300 22.63 9.67 5.90
CA GLY A 300 22.82 9.59 7.34
C GLY A 300 24.27 9.47 7.82
N PRO A 301 24.50 9.11 9.09
CA PRO A 301 25.79 9.20 9.74
C PRO A 301 26.76 8.10 9.27
N ARG A 302 28.06 8.41 9.22
CA ARG A 302 29.12 7.48 8.77
C ARG A 302 29.18 6.15 9.53
N ARG A 303 28.76 6.12 10.80
CA ARG A 303 28.82 4.91 11.66
C ARG A 303 27.66 3.94 11.44
N ALA A 304 26.56 4.40 10.85
CA ALA A 304 25.37 3.61 10.58
C ALA A 304 24.73 4.11 9.27
N PRO A 305 25.44 3.98 8.13
CA PRO A 305 24.98 4.55 6.88
C PRO A 305 23.78 3.77 6.35
N SER A 306 22.80 4.50 5.82
CA SER A 306 21.77 3.93 4.94
C SER A 306 22.12 4.25 3.49
N VAL A 307 21.47 3.58 2.54
CA VAL A 307 21.68 3.85 1.11
C VAL A 307 20.34 4.13 0.42
N TRP A 308 20.29 5.24 -0.32
CA TRP A 308 19.19 5.62 -1.21
C TRP A 308 19.56 5.34 -2.67
N TYR A 309 18.69 4.63 -3.38
CA TYR A 309 18.80 4.34 -4.80
C TYR A 309 17.69 5.08 -5.55
N ARG A 310 18.07 5.98 -6.47
CA ARG A 310 17.13 6.55 -7.44
C ARG A 310 17.08 5.62 -8.65
N ILE A 311 15.92 5.00 -8.88
CA ILE A 311 15.71 4.02 -9.95
C ILE A 311 15.23 4.72 -11.23
N GLY A 312 14.33 5.70 -11.09
CA GLY A 312 13.75 6.44 -12.20
C GLY A 312 12.87 7.59 -11.71
N ASP A 313 12.05 8.13 -12.62
CA ASP A 313 11.04 9.14 -12.30
C ASP A 313 9.61 8.57 -12.20
N GLY A 314 9.50 7.25 -12.35
CA GLY A 314 8.23 6.54 -12.29
C GLY A 314 7.35 6.67 -13.54
N THR A 315 7.94 7.02 -14.69
CA THR A 315 7.23 7.09 -15.97
C THR A 315 7.66 6.03 -16.98
N ASP A 316 8.89 5.54 -16.87
CA ASP A 316 9.47 4.53 -17.77
C ASP A 316 9.33 3.10 -17.19
N PRO A 317 8.58 2.19 -17.84
CA PRO A 317 8.45 0.80 -17.41
C PRO A 317 9.78 0.04 -17.27
N ASP A 318 10.84 0.43 -18.00
CA ASP A 318 12.16 -0.23 -17.91
C ASP A 318 12.80 -0.10 -16.52
N ALA A 319 12.33 0.86 -15.69
CA ALA A 319 12.69 0.98 -14.28
C ALA A 319 12.43 -0.31 -13.48
N TRP A 320 11.49 -1.16 -13.91
CA TRP A 320 11.26 -2.47 -13.30
C TRP A 320 12.45 -3.44 -13.48
N THR A 321 13.17 -3.34 -14.59
CA THR A 321 14.38 -4.15 -14.81
C THR A 321 15.47 -3.72 -13.85
N GLY A 322 15.76 -2.41 -13.77
CA GLY A 322 16.74 -1.88 -12.81
C GLY A 322 16.38 -2.20 -11.35
N PHE A 323 15.09 -2.13 -11.00
CA PHE A 323 14.63 -2.51 -9.66
C PHE A 323 14.84 -4.01 -9.35
N ARG A 324 14.54 -4.91 -10.30
CA ARG A 324 14.76 -6.35 -10.11
C ARG A 324 16.24 -6.69 -9.98
N GLU A 325 17.10 -6.06 -10.78
CA GLU A 325 18.55 -6.23 -10.71
C GLU A 325 19.09 -5.74 -9.37
N LEU A 326 18.65 -4.55 -8.92
CA LEU A 326 18.98 -4.01 -7.60
C LEU A 326 18.56 -4.97 -6.48
N MET A 327 17.30 -5.41 -6.47
CA MET A 327 16.80 -6.35 -5.46
C MET A 327 17.53 -7.69 -5.47
N THR A 328 18.00 -8.15 -6.63
CA THR A 328 18.79 -9.38 -6.75
C THR A 328 20.19 -9.20 -6.17
N HIS A 329 20.85 -8.08 -6.48
CA HIS A 329 22.18 -7.75 -5.99
C HIS A 329 22.24 -7.56 -4.46
N LEU A 330 21.20 -6.93 -3.91
CA LEU A 330 21.07 -6.62 -2.49
C LEU A 330 20.59 -7.80 -1.64
N ARG A 331 20.36 -8.97 -2.22
CA ARG A 331 20.09 -10.17 -1.40
C ARG A 331 21.32 -10.45 -0.53
N PRO A 332 21.14 -10.65 0.78
CA PRO A 332 22.24 -11.13 1.62
C PRO A 332 22.79 -12.41 1.01
N GLU A 333 24.11 -12.58 1.03
CA GLU A 333 24.67 -13.90 0.86
C GLU A 333 24.13 -14.76 2.00
N GLY A 334 23.45 -15.86 1.66
CA GLY A 334 23.04 -16.82 2.66
C GLY A 334 24.26 -17.28 3.47
N PRO A 335 24.08 -17.75 4.71
CA PRO A 335 25.21 -18.27 5.46
C PRO A 335 25.91 -19.34 4.63
N GLU A 336 27.21 -19.18 4.40
CA GLU A 336 28.05 -20.26 3.90
C GLU A 336 27.82 -21.45 4.84
N THR A 337 27.19 -22.50 4.32
CA THR A 337 27.08 -23.78 5.01
C THR A 337 28.50 -24.31 5.20
N VAL A 338 29.02 -24.14 6.42
CA VAL A 338 30.15 -24.90 6.96
C VAL A 338 29.62 -26.18 7.58
#